data_AF-A0A814YGM4-F1
#
_entry.id   AF-A0A814YGM4-F1
#
_cell.length_a   1.000
_cell.length_b   1.000
_cell.length_c   1.000
_cell.angle_alpha   90.00
_cell.angle_beta   90.00
_cell.angle_gamma   90.00
#
_symmetry.space_group_name_H-M   'P 1'
#
loop_
_entity.id
_entity.type
_entity.pdbx_description
1 polymer ?
#
loop_
_entity_poly.entity_id
_entity_poly.type
_entity_poly.pdbx_seq_one_letter_code
_entity_poly.pdbx_strand_id
1 'polypeptide(L)'
;MCSATFRSGEFAKYQQEAAVKEPCDRHPEVRFITDPYQRRIVHGNLIGKQGQGFEIAMCNLNDYRFNINNSSLNAAQARIHNPGEHLKVRKQCDKSLDQFQI
;
A
#
# COMPACT_ATOMS: atom_id res chain seq x y z
N MET A 1 19.69 -12.05 7.42
CA MET A 1 20.28 -11.06 8.35
C MET A 1 20.15 -9.70 7.67
N CYS A 2 19.07 -8.95 7.93
CA CYS A 2 18.94 -7.58 7.42
C CYS A 2 19.62 -6.65 8.43
N SER A 3 20.89 -6.34 8.19
CA SER A 3 21.61 -5.31 8.95
C SER A 3 21.35 -3.97 8.28
N ALA A 4 20.21 -3.38 8.60
CA ALA A 4 20.03 -1.95 8.43
C ALA A 4 20.45 -1.31 9.76
N THR A 5 21.68 -0.80 9.82
CA THR A 5 22.16 0.05 10.92
C THR A 5 21.25 1.26 11.04
N PHE A 6 20.26 1.11 11.91
CA PHE A 6 19.36 2.14 12.38
C PHE A 6 20.21 3.18 13.12
N ARG A 7 20.49 4.32 12.48
CA ARG A 7 21.16 5.44 13.16
C ARG A 7 20.24 5.94 14.26
N SER A 8 20.58 5.62 15.50
CA SER A 8 19.89 5.97 16.74
C SER A 8 19.62 7.47 16.95
N GLY A 9 20.12 8.35 16.07
CA GLY A 9 19.94 9.80 16.15
C GLY A 9 18.72 10.38 15.42
N GLU A 10 18.06 9.65 14.50
CA GLU A 10 16.91 10.21 13.75
C GLU A 10 15.55 10.02 14.44
N PHE A 11 15.48 9.16 15.46
CA PHE A 11 14.27 8.96 16.28
C PHE A 11 13.89 10.19 17.09
N ALA A 12 14.87 10.97 17.54
CA ALA A 12 14.62 12.15 18.35
C ALA A 12 13.86 13.25 17.58
N LYS A 13 14.04 13.30 16.25
CA LYS A 13 13.36 14.29 15.39
C LYS A 13 11.89 13.94 15.16
N TYR A 14 11.60 12.65 14.93
CA TYR A 14 10.21 12.18 14.77
C TYR A 14 9.39 12.24 16.07
N GLN A 15 10.02 12.14 17.24
CA GLN A 15 9.30 12.29 18.52
C GLN A 15 8.97 13.75 18.86
N GLN A 16 9.69 14.73 18.33
CA GLN A 16 9.41 16.15 18.60
C GLN A 16 8.34 16.73 17.65
N GLU A 17 8.19 16.23 16.42
CA GLU A 17 7.12 16.65 15.52
C GLU A 17 5.75 16.04 15.86
N ALA A 18 5.71 15.01 16.71
CA ALA A 18 4.47 14.38 17.18
C ALA A 18 3.74 15.20 18.28
N ALA A 19 4.37 16.26 18.82
CA ALA A 19 3.85 16.99 19.98
C ALA A 19 3.01 18.23 19.65
N VAL A 20 2.92 18.67 18.39
CA VAL A 20 2.07 19.82 18.01
C VAL A 20 1.41 19.58 16.64
N LYS A 21 0.31 18.84 16.63
CA LYS A 21 -0.81 19.15 15.75
C LYS A 21 -2.08 19.03 16.57
N GLU A 22 -2.78 20.17 16.64
CA GLU A 22 -4.20 20.33 16.98
C GLU A 22 -5.00 19.05 16.64
N PRO A 23 -5.97 18.64 17.47
CA PRO A 23 -6.75 17.43 17.22
C PRO A 23 -7.30 17.51 15.81
N CYS A 24 -6.87 16.60 14.93
CA CYS A 24 -7.32 16.58 13.55
C CYS A 24 -8.84 16.64 13.56
N ASP A 25 -9.39 17.69 12.96
CA ASP A 25 -10.82 17.88 12.82
C ASP A 25 -11.45 16.53 12.47
N ARG A 26 -12.43 16.10 13.26
CA ARG A 26 -13.19 14.88 13.02
C ARG A 26 -13.78 14.99 11.63
N HIS A 27 -13.08 14.46 10.63
CA HIS A 27 -13.61 14.33 9.28
C HIS A 27 -14.87 13.48 9.40
N PRO A 28 -16.06 14.04 9.08
CA PRO A 28 -17.34 13.41 9.40
C PRO A 28 -17.59 12.09 8.65
N GLU A 29 -16.70 11.73 7.72
CA GLU A 29 -16.81 10.53 6.89
C GLU A 29 -15.91 9.37 7.32
N VAL A 30 -15.03 9.56 8.31
CA VAL A 30 -14.18 8.46 8.81
C VAL A 30 -15.00 7.56 9.72
N ARG A 31 -15.58 6.50 9.14
CA ARG A 31 -16.24 5.44 9.90
C ARG A 31 -15.20 4.53 10.53
N PHE A 32 -14.99 4.69 11.83
CA PHE A 32 -14.26 3.71 12.61
C PHE A 32 -15.05 2.40 12.64
N ILE A 33 -14.41 1.30 12.25
CA ILE A 33 -14.95 -0.03 12.52
C ILE A 33 -14.85 -0.22 14.04
N THR A 34 -15.98 -0.09 14.73
CA THR A 34 -16.06 -0.36 16.16
C THR A 34 -16.08 -1.88 16.38
N ASP A 35 -15.41 -2.38 17.42
CA ASP A 35 -15.63 -3.74 17.91
C ASP A 35 -16.76 -3.68 18.95
N PRO A 36 -18.01 -4.04 18.60
CA PRO A 36 -19.16 -3.89 19.50
C PRO A 36 -19.15 -4.90 20.66
N TYR A 37 -18.27 -5.90 20.64
CA TYR A 37 -18.28 -7.00 21.61
C TYR A 37 -17.12 -6.96 22.61
N GLN A 38 -16.35 -5.86 22.66
CA GLN A 38 -15.20 -5.64 23.56
C GLN A 38 -14.44 -6.94 23.88
N ARG A 39 -13.79 -7.50 22.85
CA ARG A 39 -13.16 -8.81 22.94
C ARG A 39 -12.03 -8.82 23.97
N ARG A 40 -12.03 -9.80 24.89
CA ARG A 40 -10.89 -10.07 25.76
C ARG A 40 -9.73 -10.61 24.91
N ILE A 41 -8.59 -9.91 24.92
CA ILE A 41 -7.36 -10.29 24.23
C ILE A 41 -6.35 -10.78 25.27
N VAL A 42 -5.67 -11.90 25.01
CA VAL A 42 -4.63 -12.42 25.89
C VAL A 42 -3.30 -11.68 25.67
N HIS A 43 -2.46 -11.60 26.70
CA HIS A 43 -1.18 -10.89 26.64
C HIS A 43 -0.24 -11.41 25.54
N GLY A 44 -0.34 -12.70 25.17
CA GLY A 44 0.45 -13.30 24.09
C GLY A 44 0.15 -12.76 22.69
N ASN A 45 -0.93 -12.00 22.49
CA ASN A 45 -1.28 -11.41 21.20
C ASN A 45 -0.67 -10.01 20.99
N LEU A 46 0.11 -9.51 21.96
CA LEU A 46 0.82 -8.24 21.80
C LEU A 46 1.96 -8.41 20.79
N ILE A 47 1.86 -7.74 19.65
CA ILE A 47 2.92 -7.69 18.64
C ILE A 47 3.91 -6.58 19.07
N GLY A 48 5.15 -6.98 19.38
CA GLY A 48 6.19 -6.05 19.86
C GLY A 48 5.95 -5.59 21.30
N LYS A 49 6.28 -4.34 21.61
CA LYS A 49 6.04 -3.70 22.91
C LYS A 49 4.93 -2.65 22.82
N GLN A 50 4.29 -2.34 23.94
CA GLN A 50 3.33 -1.25 24.04
C GLN A 50 3.96 0.07 23.54
N GLY A 51 3.28 0.75 22.62
CA GLY A 51 3.77 1.99 21.98
C GLY A 51 4.49 1.79 20.64
N GLN A 52 4.88 0.57 20.27
CA GLN A 52 5.57 0.32 18.98
C GLN A 52 4.63 0.07 17.80
N GLY A 53 3.31 0.07 18.02
CA GLY A 53 2.33 -0.29 16.98
C GLY A 53 2.39 0.62 15.74
N PHE A 54 2.64 1.92 15.92
CA PHE A 54 2.74 2.85 14.80
C PHE A 54 4.01 2.62 13.96
N GLU A 55 5.15 2.40 14.60
CA GLU A 55 6.43 2.13 13.92
C GLU A 55 6.34 0.82 13.11
N ILE A 56 5.78 -0.23 13.70
CA ILE A 56 5.54 -1.51 13.04
C ILE A 56 4.58 -1.33 11.86
N ALA A 57 3.51 -0.54 12.02
CA ALA A 57 2.56 -0.25 10.95
C ALA A 57 3.22 0.50 9.78
N MET A 58 4.04 1.51 10.05
CA MET A 58 4.71 2.29 9.01
C MET A 58 5.80 1.50 8.29
N CYS A 59 6.56 0.65 8.99
CA CYS A 59 7.53 -0.23 8.36
C CYS A 59 6.86 -1.17 7.36
N ASN A 60 5.80 -1.88 7.79
CA ASN A 60 5.05 -2.78 6.92
C ASN A 60 4.38 -2.02 5.75
N LEU A 61 3.87 -0.81 5.99
CA LEU A 61 3.26 -0.01 4.94
C LEU A 61 4.26 0.38 3.86
N ASN A 62 5.50 0.73 4.24
CA ASN A 62 6.55 1.07 3.29
C ASN A 62 6.92 -0.12 2.40
N ASP A 63 7.05 -1.32 2.99
CA ASP A 63 7.31 -2.55 2.23
C ASP A 63 6.12 -2.91 1.32
N TYR A 64 4.88 -2.71 1.81
CA TYR A 64 3.68 -3.03 1.04
C TYR A 64 3.47 -2.13 -0.18
N ARG A 65 3.92 -0.86 -0.15
CA ARG A 65 3.80 0.07 -1.29
C ARG A 65 4.44 -0.48 -2.56
N PHE A 66 5.59 -1.15 -2.44
CA PHE A 66 6.25 -1.78 -3.59
C PHE A 66 5.38 -2.88 -4.23
N ASN A 67 4.71 -3.68 -3.40
CA ASN A 67 3.84 -4.77 -3.88
C ASN A 67 2.59 -4.25 -4.58
N ILE A 68 2.01 -3.13 -4.11
CA ILE A 68 0.89 -2.47 -4.81
C ILE A 68 1.33 -1.99 -6.19
N ASN A 69 2.51 -1.34 -6.28
CA ASN A 69 3.04 -0.85 -7.54
C ASN A 69 3.24 -1.98 -8.56
N ASN A 70 3.79 -3.12 -8.11
CA ASN A 70 3.99 -4.29 -8.97
C ASN A 70 2.66 -4.85 -9.51
N SER A 71 1.63 -4.89 -8.68
CA SER A 71 0.29 -5.36 -9.09
C SER A 71 -0.29 -4.48 -10.20
N SER A 72 -0.17 -3.16 -10.07
CA SER A 72 -0.61 -2.21 -11.09
C SER A 72 0.19 -2.32 -12.40
N LEU A 73 1.51 -2.51 -12.30
CA LEU A 73 2.39 -2.69 -13.47
C LEU A 73 2.06 -3.99 -14.21
N ASN A 74 1.86 -5.09 -13.50
CA ASN A 74 1.46 -6.37 -14.10
C ASN A 74 0.10 -6.25 -14.80
N ALA A 75 -0.86 -5.55 -14.19
CA ALA A 75 -2.15 -5.27 -14.80
C ALA A 75 -2.01 -4.43 -16.07
N ALA A 76 -1.15 -3.41 -16.07
CA ALA A 76 -0.85 -2.59 -17.26
C ALA A 76 -0.21 -3.42 -18.38
N GLN A 77 0.77 -4.27 -18.04
CA GLN A 77 1.42 -5.17 -19.00
C GLN A 77 0.42 -6.14 -19.64
N ALA A 78 -0.45 -6.76 -18.83
CA ALA A 78 -1.49 -7.65 -19.34
C ALA A 78 -2.48 -6.90 -20.26
N ARG A 79 -2.82 -5.65 -19.92
CA ARG A 79 -3.67 -4.79 -20.74
C ARG A 79 -3.03 -4.33 -22.05
N ILE A 80 -1.71 -4.37 -22.18
CA ILE A 80 -1.01 -4.09 -23.44
C ILE A 80 -0.85 -5.38 -24.26
N HIS A 81 -0.42 -6.45 -23.60
CA HIS A 81 -0.12 -7.71 -24.27
C HIS A 81 -1.36 -8.38 -24.85
N ASN A 82 -2.45 -8.49 -24.07
CA ASN A 82 -3.64 -9.22 -24.51
C ASN A 82 -4.31 -8.56 -25.73
N PRO A 83 -4.53 -7.23 -25.77
CA PRO A 83 -5.04 -6.58 -26.97
C PRO A 83 -4.04 -6.63 -28.12
N GLY A 84 -2.73 -6.48 -27.86
CA GLY A 84 -1.70 -6.58 -28.89
C GLY A 84 -1.75 -7.91 -29.66
N GLU A 85 -1.89 -9.04 -28.94
CA GLU A 85 -2.08 -10.35 -29.56
C GLU A 85 -3.43 -10.46 -30.28
N HIS A 86 -4.50 -9.89 -29.72
CA HIS A 86 -5.82 -9.90 -30.35
C HIS A 86 -5.86 -9.09 -31.67
N LEU A 87 -5.15 -7.97 -31.73
CA LEU A 87 -5.08 -7.09 -32.90
C LEU A 87 -4.47 -7.79 -34.13
N LYS A 88 -3.55 -8.73 -33.92
CA LYS A 88 -2.91 -9.53 -34.99
C LYS A 88 -3.86 -10.56 -35.60
N VAL A 89 -4.74 -11.14 -34.78
CA VAL A 89 -5.62 -12.25 -35.19
C VAL A 89 -6.93 -11.74 -35.79
N ARG A 90 -7.46 -10.62 -35.26
CA ARG A 90 -8.74 -10.06 -35.71
C ARG A 90 -8.57 -9.30 -37.02
N LYS A 91 -9.38 -9.66 -38.02
CA LYS A 91 -9.45 -8.98 -39.33
C LYS A 91 -10.77 -8.21 -39.49
N GLN A 92 -10.70 -7.00 -40.02
CA GLN A 92 -11.81 -6.16 -40.46
C GLN A 92 -11.39 -5.36 -41.71
N CYS A 93 -12.31 -5.10 -42.64
CA CYS A 93 -12.01 -4.39 -43.90
C CYS A 93 -10.84 -5.04 -44.68
N ASP A 94 -10.83 -6.38 -44.73
CA ASP A 94 -9.81 -7.23 -45.36
C ASP A 94 -8.37 -7.03 -44.84
N LYS A 95 -8.20 -6.32 -43.73
CA LYS A 95 -6.92 -6.05 -43.06
C LYS A 95 -6.96 -6.48 -41.59
N SER A 96 -5.80 -6.74 -41.00
CA SER A 96 -5.69 -6.95 -39.56
C SER A 96 -5.77 -5.62 -38.81
N LEU A 97 -6.23 -5.65 -37.56
CA LEU A 97 -6.48 -4.42 -36.78
C LEU A 97 -5.21 -3.65 -36.41
N ASP A 98 -4.05 -4.31 -36.43
CA ASP A 98 -2.73 -3.70 -36.22
C ASP A 98 -2.24 -2.81 -37.39
N GLN A 99 -2.89 -2.88 -38.56
CA GLN A 99 -2.53 -2.09 -39.74
C GLN A 99 -3.18 -0.70 -39.77
N PHE A 100 -4.08 -0.40 -38.83
CA PHE A 100 -4.71 0.90 -38.71
C PHE A 100 -3.82 1.83 -37.87
N GLN A 101 -3.53 3.03 -38.38
CA GLN A 101 -2.91 4.09 -37.58
C GLN A 101 -3.95 4.66 -36.62
N ILE A 102 -3.50 4.94 -35.39
CA ILE A 102 -4.25 5.61 -34.33
C ILE A 102 -3.91 7.10 -34.36
#